data_AF-A0A1R3I1T6-F1
#
_entry.id   AF-A0A1R3I1T6-F1
#
_cell.length_a   1.000
_cell.length_b   1.000
_cell.length_c   1.000
_cell.angle_alpha   90.00
_cell.angle_beta   90.00
_cell.angle_gamma   90.00
#
_symmetry.space_group_name_H-M   'P 1'
#
loop_
_entity.id
_entity.type
_entity.pdbx_description
1 polymer ?
#
loop_
_entity_poly.entity_id
_entity_poly.type
_entity_poly.pdbx_seq_one_letter_code
_entity_poly.pdbx_strand_id
1 'polypeptide(L)'
;MYIGSMRKSFKDSLKVLEADIQHANTLASDFPREYDGACLQMRMSYSPAAHLFLFLVQWTDCHLAGALGLLRILIYKVYVDGTTTMSTHERKASIREFYAVIYPSLLQLQRGVTDTEDKKQKAVCMERYRRREDEEYRQLTDVDFEREEECGICMEMNSKIVLPNCNHAMCLKCYREWRTRSQSCPFCRDSLKRVNSGDLWVYTDSRDIIDMATVTRENLRRLFMYIDKLPLIVPDTIFDTYDSHLRRQILSKYPQIKELFGPDPFAFVKLWTATSLHDAGWLKILAVAYFFGSFLNHNLFLAIHELSHNLAFSTPVYNRWLGIFANLPIGVPMSVTFQKYHLEHHRFQGVDGMDMDIPSYTEAHVVTNVVAKAIWVIFQLFFYALRPLFLKPKPPGYWEFINFTIQIGLDASMVYIWGWKSFAYLILSTFVGGGMHPMAGHFISEHYVFKPDQETYSYYGPLNLLTWSVGYHNEHHDFPRIPGYKLHKVKEIAPEYYEGLESYKSWSQVIYMYIMDRTVGPFSRMKRKLAKKSE
;
A
#
# COMPACT_ATOMS: atom_id res chain seq x y z
N MET A 1 35.01 38.91 32.82
CA MET A 1 33.73 38.31 33.24
C MET A 1 33.19 37.52 32.07
N TYR A 2 33.41 36.21 32.03
CA TYR A 2 32.91 35.32 30.98
C TYR A 2 31.39 35.20 31.16
N ILE A 3 30.60 35.71 30.21
CA ILE A 3 29.16 35.48 30.15
C ILE A 3 28.97 34.04 29.65
N GLY A 4 28.73 33.13 30.60
CA GLY A 4 28.43 31.73 30.32
C GLY A 4 27.12 31.60 29.55
N SER A 5 27.18 30.91 28.41
CA SER A 5 26.02 30.44 27.65
C SER A 5 25.07 29.66 28.57
N MET A 6 23.92 30.24 28.90
CA MET A 6 22.87 29.54 29.65
C MET A 6 22.45 28.28 28.88
N ARG A 7 22.69 27.09 29.45
CA ARG A 7 22.04 25.85 29.00
C ARG A 7 20.53 26.07 29.12
N LYS A 8 19.83 26.17 27.99
CA LYS A 8 18.35 26.23 27.98
C LYS A 8 17.83 24.93 28.61
N SER A 9 17.01 25.05 29.65
CA SER A 9 16.30 23.91 30.23
C SER A 9 15.39 23.28 29.17
N PHE A 10 15.14 21.96 29.23
CA PHE A 10 14.22 21.25 28.34
C PHE A 10 12.88 22.00 28.20
N LYS A 11 12.38 22.51 29.32
CA LYS A 11 11.11 23.27 29.40
C LYS A 11 11.18 24.61 28.63
N ASP A 12 12.33 25.26 28.63
CA ASP A 12 12.53 26.52 27.91
C ASP A 12 12.70 26.28 26.41
N SER A 13 13.46 25.24 26.02
CA SER A 13 13.55 24.84 24.61
C SER A 13 12.21 24.40 24.02
N LEU A 14 11.39 23.71 24.82
CA LEU A 14 10.05 23.27 24.42
C LEU A 14 9.11 24.46 24.17
N LYS A 15 9.13 25.47 25.06
CA LYS A 15 8.34 26.69 24.89
C LYS A 15 8.73 27.47 23.63
N VAL A 16 10.02 27.51 23.31
CA VAL A 16 10.51 28.14 22.07
C VAL A 16 9.97 27.38 20.86
N LEU A 17 10.05 26.04 20.86
CA LEU A 17 9.50 25.21 19.79
C LEU A 17 7.98 25.41 19.63
N GLU A 18 7.23 25.48 20.74
CA GLU A 18 5.78 25.75 20.70
C GLU A 18 5.47 27.13 20.11
N ALA A 19 6.22 28.16 20.49
CA ALA A 19 6.07 29.51 19.94
C ALA A 19 6.39 29.55 18.43
N ASP A 20 7.45 28.86 18.00
CA ASP A 20 7.81 28.76 16.58
C ASP A 20 6.74 28.00 15.77
N ILE A 21 6.15 26.93 16.32
CA ILE A 21 5.04 26.20 15.68
C ILE A 21 3.81 27.11 15.56
N GLN A 22 3.48 27.88 16.61
CA GLN A 22 2.38 28.84 16.57
C GLN A 22 2.60 29.92 15.51
N HIS A 23 3.80 30.49 15.45
CA HIS A 23 4.16 31.44 14.41
C HIS A 23 4.05 30.81 13.02
N ALA A 24 4.57 29.59 12.83
CA ALA A 24 4.46 28.87 11.57
C ALA A 24 3.01 28.63 11.13
N ASN A 25 2.09 28.39 12.09
CA ASN A 25 0.66 28.27 11.81
C ASN A 25 0.03 29.59 11.36
N THR A 26 0.40 30.71 11.99
CA THR A 26 -0.03 32.04 11.55
C THR A 26 0.47 32.36 10.14
N LEU A 27 1.70 31.98 9.82
CA LEU A 27 2.21 32.14 8.45
C LEU A 27 1.44 31.25 7.47
N ALA A 28 1.18 30.00 7.83
CA ALA A 28 0.52 29.05 6.96
C ALA A 28 -0.97 29.36 6.70
N SER A 29 -1.65 30.11 7.58
CA SER A 29 -3.04 30.52 7.36
C SER A 29 -3.20 31.55 6.25
N ASP A 30 -2.17 32.34 5.98
CA ASP A 30 -2.19 33.40 4.96
C ASP A 30 -1.99 32.85 3.53
N PHE A 31 -1.65 31.56 3.40
CA PHE A 31 -1.33 30.92 2.12
C PHE A 31 -2.15 29.64 1.85
N PRO A 32 -3.43 29.76 1.49
CA PRO A 32 -4.26 28.62 1.12
C PRO A 32 -3.79 27.97 -0.20
N ARG A 33 -3.96 26.66 -0.31
CA ARG A 33 -3.64 25.91 -1.53
C ARG A 33 -4.60 26.24 -2.67
N GLU A 34 -4.07 26.58 -3.83
CA GLU A 34 -4.84 27.09 -5.00
C GLU A 34 -5.96 26.17 -5.49
N TYR A 35 -5.87 24.84 -5.30
CA TYR A 35 -6.83 23.88 -5.86
C TYR A 35 -8.03 23.60 -4.95
N ASP A 36 -7.81 23.54 -3.64
CA ASP A 36 -8.79 23.05 -2.66
C ASP A 36 -8.97 24.00 -1.47
N GLY A 37 -8.28 25.14 -1.44
CA GLY A 37 -8.37 26.13 -0.36
C GLY A 37 -7.78 25.66 0.97
N ALA A 38 -7.04 24.54 1.00
CA ALA A 38 -6.52 23.98 2.24
C ALA A 38 -5.35 24.81 2.80
N CYS A 39 -5.42 25.16 4.08
CA CYS A 39 -4.31 25.73 4.85
C CYS A 39 -3.63 24.63 5.68
N LEU A 40 -2.34 24.83 6.00
CA LEU A 40 -1.59 23.89 6.84
C LEU A 40 -1.70 24.30 8.30
N GLN A 41 -1.87 23.32 9.18
CA GLN A 41 -1.77 23.52 10.62
C GLN A 41 -0.86 22.46 11.24
N MET A 42 -0.08 22.88 12.22
CA MET A 42 0.98 22.12 12.85
C MET A 42 0.77 22.07 14.36
N ARG A 43 1.04 20.92 14.96
CA ARG A 43 1.02 20.75 16.42
C ARG A 43 2.14 19.84 16.88
N MET A 44 2.64 20.09 18.08
CA MET A 44 3.58 19.18 18.72
C MET A 44 2.85 17.93 19.21
N SER A 45 3.51 16.77 19.10
CA SER A 45 3.01 15.50 19.60
C SER A 45 4.13 14.71 20.27
N TYR A 46 3.81 14.16 21.43
CA TYR A 46 4.66 13.25 22.17
C TYR A 46 4.41 11.82 21.69
N SER A 47 5.48 11.05 21.47
CA SER A 47 5.34 9.61 21.25
C SER A 47 4.85 8.92 22.54
N PRO A 48 4.19 7.75 22.47
CA PRO A 48 3.82 6.99 23.67
C PRO A 48 5.04 6.69 24.59
N ALA A 49 6.19 6.41 23.97
CA ALA A 49 7.45 6.19 24.66
C ALA A 49 7.97 7.44 25.40
N ALA A 50 7.47 8.63 25.07
CA ALA A 50 7.84 9.87 25.74
C ALA A 50 7.43 9.82 27.23
N HIS A 51 6.30 9.21 27.58
CA HIS A 51 5.89 9.10 28.98
C HIS A 51 6.87 8.27 29.83
N LEU A 52 7.55 7.30 29.22
CA LEU A 52 8.52 6.43 29.88
C LEU A 52 9.94 6.99 29.84
N PHE A 53 10.33 7.70 28.77
CA PHE A 53 11.73 8.09 28.55
C PHE A 53 11.99 9.61 28.60
N LEU A 54 10.97 10.47 28.76
CA LEU A 54 11.20 11.93 28.82
C LEU A 54 12.14 12.30 29.97
N PHE A 55 12.07 11.59 31.10
CA PHE A 55 12.89 11.88 32.27
C PHE A 55 14.39 11.84 31.95
N LEU A 56 14.80 11.01 30.97
CA LEU A 56 16.19 10.86 30.51
C LEU A 56 16.72 12.05 29.71
N VAL A 57 15.84 12.98 29.30
CA VAL A 57 16.20 14.12 28.45
C VAL A 57 15.79 15.47 29.05
N GLN A 58 15.25 15.48 30.28
CA GLN A 58 14.84 16.70 30.99
C GLN A 58 16.01 17.67 31.27
N TRP A 59 17.25 17.16 31.31
CA TRP A 59 18.47 17.96 31.50
C TRP A 59 19.09 18.44 30.18
N THR A 60 18.43 18.25 29.04
CA THR A 60 18.91 18.60 27.70
C THR A 60 17.88 19.42 26.91
N ASP A 61 18.25 19.89 25.73
CA ASP A 61 17.32 20.53 24.78
C ASP A 61 16.32 19.52 24.20
N CYS A 62 15.09 19.96 23.92
CA CYS A 62 14.06 19.23 23.20
C CYS A 62 14.52 18.65 21.84
N HIS A 63 15.58 19.18 21.22
CA HIS A 63 16.20 18.59 20.02
C HIS A 63 16.68 17.15 20.24
N LEU A 64 17.19 16.82 21.43
CA LEU A 64 17.61 15.45 21.75
C LEU A 64 16.39 14.52 21.84
N ALA A 65 15.31 14.98 22.48
CA ALA A 65 14.04 14.27 22.50
C ALA A 65 13.45 14.07 21.10
N GLY A 66 13.61 15.06 20.20
CA GLY A 66 13.25 14.92 18.78
C GLY A 66 14.11 13.90 18.03
N ALA A 67 15.42 13.88 18.28
CA ALA A 67 16.35 12.93 17.67
C ALA A 67 16.10 11.48 18.10
N LEU A 68 15.75 11.27 19.38
CA LEU A 68 15.32 9.99 19.94
C LEU A 68 13.89 9.60 19.52
N GLY A 69 13.18 10.48 18.80
CA GLY A 69 11.83 10.24 18.33
C GLY A 69 10.73 10.38 19.39
N LEU A 70 11.06 10.93 20.56
CA LEU A 70 10.13 11.18 21.67
C LEU A 70 9.19 12.36 21.37
N LEU A 71 9.65 13.32 20.54
CA LEU A 71 8.90 14.49 20.09
C LEU A 71 8.81 14.51 18.56
N ARG A 72 7.62 14.77 18.03
CA ARG A 72 7.36 14.98 16.60
C ARG A 72 6.42 16.16 16.40
N ILE A 73 6.41 16.71 15.19
CA ILE A 73 5.48 17.75 14.76
C ILE A 73 4.50 17.09 13.79
N LEU A 74 3.21 17.21 14.09
CA LEU A 74 2.13 16.72 13.24
C LEU A 74 1.64 17.85 12.37
N ILE A 75 1.43 17.57 11.09
CA ILE A 75 0.98 18.53 10.09
C ILE A 75 -0.33 18.00 9.49
N TYR A 76 -1.37 18.81 9.47
CA TYR A 76 -2.67 18.47 8.90
C TYR A 76 -3.21 19.63 8.07
N LYS A 77 -4.14 19.31 7.17
CA LYS A 77 -4.81 20.28 6.28
C LYS A 77 -6.13 20.73 6.93
N VAL A 78 -6.41 22.02 6.88
CA VAL A 78 -7.64 22.66 7.40
C VAL A 78 -8.28 23.47 6.29
N TYR A 79 -9.58 23.33 6.10
CA TYR A 79 -10.35 24.06 5.08
C TYR A 79 -11.03 25.30 5.70
N VAL A 80 -11.16 26.37 4.92
CA VAL A 80 -11.55 27.72 5.39
C VAL A 80 -13.07 27.87 5.61
N ASP A 81 -13.86 26.87 5.25
CA ASP A 81 -15.33 26.83 5.21
C ASP A 81 -16.02 26.63 6.57
N GLY A 82 -15.38 27.03 7.68
CA GLY A 82 -16.01 27.18 9.00
C GLY A 82 -16.51 25.91 9.68
N THR A 83 -16.50 24.76 8.98
CA THR A 83 -16.61 23.45 9.61
C THR A 83 -15.20 23.01 9.98
N THR A 84 -14.93 22.84 11.28
CA THR A 84 -13.67 22.26 11.79
C THR A 84 -13.56 20.77 11.42
N THR A 85 -13.64 20.44 10.14
CA THR A 85 -13.32 19.12 9.61
C THR A 85 -11.81 19.06 9.45
N MET A 86 -11.11 18.68 10.52
CA MET A 86 -9.69 18.33 10.44
C MET A 86 -9.52 17.26 9.35
N SER A 87 -8.65 17.50 8.36
CA SER A 87 -8.37 16.47 7.36
C SER A 87 -7.94 15.18 8.06
N THR A 88 -8.53 14.05 7.66
CA THR A 88 -8.29 12.71 8.24
C THR A 88 -6.85 12.18 8.07
N HIS A 89 -5.96 12.96 7.46
CA HIS A 89 -4.62 12.56 7.05
C HIS A 89 -3.56 13.44 7.71
N GLU A 90 -3.07 13.04 8.88
CA GLU A 90 -1.97 13.76 9.55
C GLU A 90 -0.61 13.31 8.98
N ARG A 91 0.36 14.21 8.88
CA ARG A 91 1.73 13.92 8.43
C ARG A 91 2.71 14.13 9.59
N LYS A 92 3.73 13.28 9.72
CA LYS A 92 4.77 13.38 10.76
C LYS A 92 6.02 14.08 10.23
N ALA A 93 6.45 15.14 10.90
CA ALA A 93 7.76 15.76 10.73
C ALA A 93 8.59 15.65 12.02
N SER A 94 9.91 15.53 11.87
CA SER A 94 10.87 15.73 12.95
C SER A 94 11.12 17.22 13.21
N ILE A 95 11.61 17.55 14.41
CA ILE A 95 12.07 18.90 14.74
C ILE A 95 13.14 19.38 13.74
N ARG A 96 14.00 18.46 13.26
CA ARG A 96 15.01 18.76 12.25
C ARG A 96 14.39 19.14 10.90
N GLU A 97 13.39 18.40 10.43
CA GLU A 97 12.68 18.70 9.18
C GLU A 97 11.90 20.02 9.27
N PHE A 98 11.34 20.31 10.44
CA PHE A 98 10.64 21.56 10.70
C PHE A 98 11.57 22.77 10.58
N TYR A 99 12.68 22.81 11.32
CA TYR A 99 13.60 23.94 11.26
C TYR A 99 14.45 23.98 9.99
N ALA A 100 14.68 22.85 9.31
CA ALA A 100 15.52 22.82 8.11
C ALA A 100 14.75 23.10 6.82
N VAL A 101 13.43 22.84 6.78
CA VAL A 101 12.64 22.92 5.55
C VAL A 101 11.36 23.71 5.78
N ILE A 102 10.50 23.26 6.70
CA ILE A 102 9.11 23.75 6.79
C ILE A 102 9.03 25.19 7.28
N TYR A 103 9.71 25.51 8.39
CA TYR A 103 9.71 26.85 8.97
C TYR A 103 10.42 27.88 8.07
N PRO A 104 11.61 27.61 7.50
CA PRO A 104 12.22 28.49 6.50
C PRO A 104 11.35 28.70 5.25
N SER A 105 10.69 27.65 4.73
CA SER A 105 9.81 27.78 3.57
C SER A 105 8.61 28.70 3.84
N LEU A 106 8.04 28.65 5.05
CA LEU A 106 6.94 29.54 5.44
C LEU A 106 7.41 31.00 5.62
N LEU A 107 8.59 31.20 6.21
CA LEU A 107 9.19 32.54 6.32
C LEU A 107 9.51 33.15 4.95
N GLN A 108 9.96 32.32 4.00
CA GLN A 108 10.27 32.73 2.63
C GLN A 108 9.02 33.19 1.86
N LEU A 109 7.86 32.56 2.13
CA LEU A 109 6.58 32.96 1.55
C LEU A 109 6.11 34.32 2.07
N GLN A 110 6.38 34.66 3.34
CA GLN A 110 5.95 35.93 3.95
C GLN A 110 6.81 37.13 3.53
N ARG A 111 8.14 36.96 3.45
CA ARG A 111 9.07 38.11 3.32
C ARG A 111 9.52 38.39 1.88
N GLY A 112 9.22 37.51 0.93
CA GLY A 112 9.95 37.47 -0.32
C GLY A 112 11.41 37.05 -0.08
N VAL A 113 12.08 36.52 -1.09
CA VAL A 113 13.44 36.00 -0.93
C VAL A 113 14.41 37.19 -0.83
N THR A 114 15.00 37.46 0.34
CA THR A 114 16.18 38.34 0.37
C THR A 114 17.41 37.56 -0.08
N ASP A 115 18.32 38.24 -0.78
CA ASP A 115 19.52 37.64 -1.38
C ASP A 115 20.42 36.94 -0.33
N THR A 116 20.36 37.40 0.92
CA THR A 116 21.03 36.81 2.08
C THR A 116 20.44 35.49 2.58
N GLU A 117 19.14 35.28 2.49
CA GLU A 117 18.49 34.02 2.89
C GLU A 117 18.66 32.94 1.82
N ASP A 118 18.59 33.30 0.54
CA ASP A 118 18.85 32.37 -0.57
C ASP A 118 20.28 31.81 -0.53
N LYS A 119 21.27 32.67 -0.25
CA LYS A 119 22.67 32.27 -0.07
C LYS A 119 22.85 31.27 1.09
N LYS A 120 22.12 31.43 2.20
CA LYS A 120 22.15 30.47 3.34
C LYS A 120 21.49 29.15 2.98
N GLN A 121 20.35 29.16 2.28
CA GLN A 121 19.65 27.94 1.86
C GLN A 121 20.42 27.16 0.79
N LYS A 122 21.05 27.86 -0.18
CA LYS A 122 21.97 27.26 -1.15
C LYS A 122 23.19 26.65 -0.48
N ALA A 123 23.79 27.32 0.51
CA ALA A 123 24.91 26.75 1.28
C ALA A 123 24.50 25.44 2.00
N VAL A 124 23.34 25.42 2.67
CA VAL A 124 22.83 24.21 3.36
C VAL A 124 22.47 23.09 2.37
N CYS A 125 21.96 23.42 1.19
CA CYS A 125 21.66 22.46 0.13
C CYS A 125 22.95 21.87 -0.46
N MET A 126 23.92 22.72 -0.80
CA MET A 126 25.22 22.28 -1.33
C MET A 126 25.98 21.43 -0.31
N GLU A 127 25.94 21.77 0.98
CA GLU A 127 26.59 20.99 2.03
C GLU A 127 25.97 19.59 2.22
N ARG A 128 24.66 19.44 1.97
CA ARG A 128 23.99 18.12 2.00
C ARG A 128 24.24 17.26 0.75
N TYR A 129 24.58 17.88 -0.39
CA TYR A 129 24.77 17.18 -1.67
C TYR A 129 26.24 17.08 -2.11
N ARG A 130 27.18 17.53 -1.28
CA ARG A 130 28.60 17.44 -1.58
C ARG A 130 29.07 15.98 -1.56
N ARG A 131 29.34 15.40 -2.75
CA ARG A 131 30.28 14.29 -2.87
C ARG A 131 31.66 14.78 -2.43
N ARG A 132 32.40 13.97 -1.68
CA ARG A 132 33.81 14.23 -1.29
C ARG A 132 34.63 14.56 -2.54
N GLU A 133 35.59 15.48 -2.40
CA GLU A 133 36.44 16.14 -3.44
C GLU A 133 35.70 17.36 -4.03
N ASP A 134 36.04 18.64 -3.78
CA ASP A 134 37.35 19.30 -3.67
C ASP A 134 37.32 20.48 -2.66
N GLU A 135 38.31 20.54 -1.78
CA GLU A 135 38.59 21.68 -0.89
C GLU A 135 39.78 22.48 -1.46
N GLU A 136 39.60 23.19 -2.57
CA GLU A 136 40.67 24.08 -3.06
C GLU A 136 40.18 25.17 -4.01
N TYR A 137 39.51 26.21 -3.49
CA TYR A 137 39.80 27.59 -3.88
C TYR A 137 39.07 28.58 -2.96
N ARG A 138 39.84 29.41 -2.26
CA ARG A 138 39.37 30.49 -1.40
C ARG A 138 39.56 31.82 -2.13
N GLN A 139 38.61 32.73 -1.91
CA GLN A 139 38.70 34.20 -2.03
C GLN A 139 38.84 34.77 -3.45
N LEU A 140 37.70 35.20 -4.01
CA LEU A 140 37.63 36.19 -5.09
C LEU A 140 36.80 37.38 -4.57
N THR A 141 37.31 38.60 -4.76
CA THR A 141 36.70 39.86 -4.32
C THR A 141 35.57 40.28 -5.26
N ASP A 142 34.58 41.05 -4.77
CA ASP A 142 33.39 41.52 -5.53
C ASP A 142 33.70 42.18 -6.89
N VAL A 143 34.93 42.66 -7.12
CA VAL A 143 35.36 43.28 -8.39
C VAL A 143 35.63 42.24 -9.50
N ASP A 144 35.98 41.00 -9.15
CA ASP A 144 36.19 39.92 -10.13
C ASP A 144 34.85 39.31 -10.60
N PHE A 145 33.81 39.39 -9.77
CA PHE A 145 32.46 38.92 -10.12
C PHE A 145 31.83 39.73 -11.26
N GLU A 146 31.97 41.06 -11.26
CA GLU A 146 31.42 41.91 -12.33
C GLU A 146 32.11 41.65 -13.68
N ARG A 147 33.43 41.40 -13.68
CA ARG A 147 34.20 41.06 -14.89
C ARG A 147 33.86 39.67 -15.43
N GLU A 148 33.55 38.71 -14.56
CA GLU A 148 33.08 37.38 -14.96
C GLU A 148 31.63 37.37 -15.46
N GLU A 149 30.85 38.45 -15.25
CA GLU A 149 29.47 38.62 -15.70
C GLU A 149 29.32 39.44 -17.00
N GLU A 150 30.38 40.06 -17.49
CA GLU A 150 30.39 40.79 -18.76
C GLU A 150 30.64 39.87 -19.98
N CYS A 151 29.95 40.13 -21.09
CA CYS A 151 30.26 39.46 -22.35
C CYS A 151 31.71 39.80 -22.77
N GLY A 152 32.60 38.82 -22.87
CA GLY A 152 34.00 39.03 -23.26
C GLY A 152 34.25 39.58 -24.68
N ILE A 153 33.19 39.95 -25.42
CA ILE A 153 33.24 40.57 -26.75
C ILE A 153 32.75 42.02 -26.69
N CYS A 154 31.55 42.27 -26.17
CA CYS A 154 30.97 43.62 -26.11
C CYS A 154 31.15 44.33 -24.75
N MET A 155 31.66 43.62 -23.74
CA MET A 155 31.80 44.08 -22.35
C MET A 155 30.48 44.58 -21.73
N GLU A 156 29.34 44.19 -22.29
CA GLU A 156 28.02 44.49 -21.73
C GLU A 156 27.54 43.34 -20.83
N MET A 157 26.82 43.70 -19.77
CA MET A 157 26.12 42.78 -18.86
C MET A 157 24.86 42.22 -19.54
N ASN A 158 25.02 41.22 -20.39
CA ASN A 158 23.92 40.54 -21.09
C ASN A 158 23.88 39.05 -20.71
N SER A 159 22.70 38.41 -20.78
CA SER A 159 22.56 36.97 -20.63
C SER A 159 23.53 36.24 -21.55
N LYS A 160 24.42 35.44 -20.97
CA LYS A 160 25.46 34.74 -21.71
C LYS A 160 24.94 33.41 -22.22
N ILE A 161 25.55 32.95 -23.31
CA ILE A 161 25.47 31.58 -23.76
C ILE A 161 26.84 30.95 -23.66
N VAL A 162 26.87 29.65 -23.39
CA VAL A 162 28.10 28.85 -23.27
C VAL A 162 28.18 27.88 -24.44
N LEU A 163 29.35 27.84 -25.08
CA LEU A 163 29.63 26.92 -26.18
C LEU A 163 29.96 25.52 -25.65
N PRO A 164 29.28 24.46 -26.12
CA PRO A 164 29.40 23.12 -25.54
C PRO A 164 30.76 22.45 -25.75
N ASN A 165 31.50 22.83 -26.80
CA ASN A 165 32.77 22.18 -27.15
C ASN A 165 33.95 22.75 -26.33
N CYS A 166 33.88 24.03 -25.95
CA CYS A 166 35.02 24.75 -25.40
C CYS A 166 34.70 25.58 -24.15
N ASN A 167 33.47 25.53 -23.66
CA ASN A 167 32.95 26.21 -22.46
C ASN A 167 33.14 27.74 -22.39
N HIS A 168 33.57 28.38 -23.48
CA HIS A 168 33.64 29.83 -23.55
C HIS A 168 32.25 30.47 -23.63
N ALA A 169 32.08 31.58 -22.93
CA ALA A 169 30.82 32.28 -22.78
C ALA A 169 30.81 33.65 -23.47
N MET A 170 29.70 34.02 -24.10
CA MET A 170 29.46 35.34 -24.69
C MET A 170 27.96 35.61 -24.80
N CYS A 171 27.53 36.85 -25.03
CA CYS A 171 26.10 37.12 -25.23
C CYS A 171 25.60 36.56 -26.57
N LEU A 172 24.30 36.25 -26.65
CA LEU A 172 23.68 35.66 -27.84
C LEU A 172 23.82 36.53 -29.09
N LYS A 173 23.81 37.86 -28.93
CA LYS A 173 23.97 38.82 -30.03
C LYS A 173 25.37 38.72 -30.64
N CYS A 174 26.42 38.80 -29.81
CA CYS A 174 27.80 38.66 -30.26
C CYS A 174 28.07 37.28 -30.88
N TYR A 175 27.49 36.20 -30.33
CA TYR A 175 27.59 34.88 -30.94
C TYR A 175 26.97 34.83 -32.34
N ARG A 176 25.74 35.35 -32.51
CA ARG A 176 25.06 35.34 -33.81
C ARG A 176 25.84 36.14 -34.85
N GLU A 177 26.29 37.34 -34.49
CA GLU A 177 27.12 38.18 -35.37
C GLU A 177 28.45 37.50 -35.71
N TRP A 178 29.16 36.94 -34.73
CA TRP A 178 30.42 36.24 -34.97
C TRP A 178 30.25 35.01 -35.87
N ARG A 179 29.20 34.21 -35.64
CA ARG A 179 28.91 33.00 -36.44
C ARG A 179 28.65 33.30 -37.92
N THR A 180 28.16 34.51 -38.25
CA THR A 180 28.04 34.92 -39.67
C THR A 180 29.38 35.13 -40.36
N ARG A 181 30.43 35.45 -39.60
CA ARG A 181 31.77 35.76 -40.12
C ARG A 181 32.74 34.58 -40.00
N SER A 182 32.60 33.77 -38.96
CA SER A 182 33.50 32.66 -38.66
C SER A 182 32.77 31.51 -37.97
N GLN A 183 33.08 30.27 -38.38
CA GLN A 183 32.55 29.04 -37.77
C GLN A 183 33.52 28.48 -36.71
N SER A 184 34.18 29.37 -35.97
CA SER A 184 35.12 29.02 -34.90
C SER A 184 34.86 29.87 -33.66
N CYS A 185 35.21 29.36 -32.47
CA CYS A 185 35.06 30.12 -31.23
C CYS A 185 35.94 31.39 -31.26
N PRO A 186 35.41 32.58 -30.92
CA PRO A 186 36.19 33.82 -30.93
C PRO A 186 37.36 33.83 -29.93
N PHE A 187 37.28 33.00 -28.88
CA PHE A 187 38.26 32.97 -27.80
C PHE A 187 39.36 31.93 -28.02
N CYS A 188 38.99 30.70 -28.41
CA CYS A 188 39.94 29.58 -28.56
C CYS A 188 40.05 29.02 -29.98
N ARG A 189 39.28 29.55 -30.94
CA ARG A 189 39.23 29.12 -32.35
C ARG A 189 38.75 27.68 -32.59
N ASP A 190 38.18 27.06 -31.57
CA ASP A 190 37.65 25.70 -31.66
C ASP A 190 36.43 25.64 -32.61
N SER A 191 36.23 24.51 -33.30
CA SER A 191 35.28 24.44 -34.43
C SER A 191 33.81 24.44 -33.99
N LEU A 192 33.01 25.34 -34.57
CA LEU A 192 31.56 25.47 -34.33
C LEU A 192 30.69 24.83 -35.42
N LYS A 193 31.30 24.19 -36.44
CA LYS A 193 30.59 23.59 -37.58
C LYS A 193 29.50 22.57 -37.21
N ARG A 194 29.56 21.99 -36.00
CA ARG A 194 28.61 20.99 -35.49
C ARG A 194 27.71 21.50 -34.36
N VAL A 195 27.76 22.80 -34.04
CA VAL A 195 26.96 23.42 -32.95
C VAL A 195 25.74 24.11 -33.56
N ASN A 196 24.55 23.64 -33.21
CA ASN A 196 23.26 24.24 -33.57
C ASN A 196 22.76 25.16 -32.45
N SER A 197 21.70 25.94 -32.72
CA SER A 197 21.10 26.85 -31.72
C SER A 197 20.53 26.13 -30.50
N GLY A 198 20.12 24.87 -30.64
CA GLY A 198 19.63 24.03 -29.53
C GLY A 198 20.75 23.45 -28.65
N ASP A 199 22.01 23.53 -29.10
CA ASP A 199 23.17 23.00 -28.38
C ASP A 199 23.83 24.08 -27.49
N LEU A 200 23.29 25.30 -27.49
CA LEU A 200 23.79 26.44 -26.73
C LEU A 200 23.18 26.44 -25.34
N TRP A 201 24.03 26.54 -24.32
CA TRP A 201 23.59 26.55 -22.93
C TRP A 201 23.38 28.00 -22.50
N VAL A 202 22.20 28.35 -22.01
CA VAL A 202 21.92 29.71 -21.52
C VAL A 202 22.40 29.83 -20.08
N TYR A 203 23.25 30.81 -19.83
CA TYR A 203 23.69 31.19 -18.49
C TYR A 203 22.60 32.09 -17.88
N THR A 204 21.81 31.54 -16.96
CA THR A 204 20.71 32.26 -16.30
C THR A 204 21.25 33.15 -15.18
N ASP A 205 20.96 34.46 -15.25
CA ASP A 205 21.32 35.43 -14.21
C ASP A 205 20.15 35.63 -13.22
N SER A 206 20.50 36.03 -12.00
CA SER A 206 19.63 36.52 -10.93
C SER A 206 18.62 37.59 -11.36
N ARG A 207 18.82 38.27 -12.50
CA ARG A 207 17.95 39.31 -13.06
C ARG A 207 16.85 38.78 -13.99
N ASP A 208 16.89 37.51 -14.40
CA ASP A 208 15.84 36.87 -15.22
C ASP A 208 14.59 36.50 -14.37
N ILE A 209 14.24 37.35 -13.39
CA ILE A 209 13.28 37.05 -12.32
C ILE A 209 11.87 36.81 -12.86
N ILE A 210 11.46 35.56 -12.71
CA ILE A 210 10.10 35.06 -12.64
C ILE A 210 9.29 35.96 -11.69
N ASP A 211 8.18 36.53 -12.16
CA ASP A 211 7.21 37.30 -11.35
C ASP A 211 7.09 36.77 -9.92
N MET A 212 7.18 37.65 -8.91
CA MET A 212 7.13 37.29 -7.49
C MET A 212 5.88 36.46 -7.16
N ALA A 213 4.75 36.67 -7.86
CA ALA A 213 3.58 35.81 -7.67
C ALA A 213 3.82 34.38 -8.19
N THR A 214 4.57 34.22 -9.27
CA THR A 214 4.98 32.91 -9.79
C THR A 214 6.04 32.24 -8.90
N VAL A 215 6.98 33.00 -8.32
CA VAL A 215 7.94 32.48 -7.33
C VAL A 215 7.22 32.02 -6.06
N THR A 216 6.28 32.82 -5.55
CA THR A 216 5.45 32.46 -4.39
C THR A 216 4.63 31.20 -4.69
N ARG A 217 3.99 31.11 -5.86
CA ARG A 217 3.24 29.91 -6.30
C ARG A 217 4.12 28.67 -6.35
N GLU A 218 5.33 28.77 -6.91
CA GLU A 218 6.25 27.64 -7.03
C GLU A 218 6.83 27.22 -5.67
N ASN A 219 7.14 28.18 -4.79
CA ASN A 219 7.56 27.90 -3.43
C ASN A 219 6.45 27.25 -2.60
N LEU A 220 5.20 27.71 -2.75
CA LEU A 220 4.01 27.09 -2.15
C LEU A 220 3.86 25.65 -2.64
N ARG A 221 3.98 25.42 -3.96
CA ARG A 221 3.89 24.09 -4.57
C ARG A 221 4.95 23.14 -4.01
N ARG A 222 6.20 23.61 -3.90
CA ARG A 222 7.32 22.83 -3.32
C ARG A 222 7.07 22.47 -1.85
N LEU A 223 6.54 23.40 -1.06
CA LEU A 223 6.18 23.16 0.35
C LEU A 223 5.12 22.06 0.46
N PHE A 224 4.02 22.15 -0.30
CA PHE A 224 2.99 21.11 -0.29
C PHE A 224 3.51 19.76 -0.80
N MET A 225 4.33 19.74 -1.86
CA MET A 225 4.96 18.50 -2.35
C MET A 225 5.89 17.86 -1.31
N TYR A 226 6.63 18.66 -0.54
CA TYR A 226 7.45 18.16 0.56
C TYR A 226 6.58 17.54 1.66
N ILE A 227 5.51 18.24 2.06
CA ILE A 227 4.59 17.76 3.10
C ILE A 227 3.86 16.48 2.68
N ASP A 228 3.45 16.38 1.41
CA ASP A 228 2.78 15.18 0.90
C ASP A 228 3.73 13.95 0.93
N LYS A 229 5.05 14.15 0.83
CA LYS A 229 6.09 13.12 0.97
C LYS A 229 6.42 12.74 2.41
N LEU A 230 6.01 13.52 3.42
CA LEU A 230 6.22 13.15 4.82
C LEU A 230 5.43 11.89 5.18
N PRO A 231 5.88 11.11 6.19
CA PRO A 231 5.15 9.93 6.64
C PRO A 231 3.70 10.25 7.05
N LEU A 232 2.74 9.63 6.38
CA LEU A 232 1.31 9.71 6.69
C LEU A 232 0.99 8.90 7.96
N ILE A 233 0.38 9.56 8.94
CA ILE A 233 -0.41 8.93 9.99
C ILE A 233 -1.77 8.68 9.38
N VAL A 234 -2.04 7.42 9.10
CA VAL A 234 -3.40 6.94 8.91
C VAL A 234 -3.94 6.64 10.31
N PRO A 235 -4.98 7.32 10.81
CA PRO A 235 -5.67 6.88 12.01
C PRO A 235 -6.22 5.46 11.81
N ASP A 236 -5.85 4.53 12.67
CA ASP A 236 -6.27 3.12 12.64
C ASP A 236 -7.80 2.96 12.64
N THR A 237 -8.52 3.98 13.10
CA THR A 237 -9.97 4.03 13.09
C THR A 237 -10.57 4.10 11.69
N ILE A 238 -9.90 4.65 10.67
CA ILE A 238 -10.54 4.96 9.37
C ILE A 238 -10.95 3.71 8.59
N PHE A 239 -10.23 2.60 8.72
CA PHE A 239 -10.48 1.41 7.88
C PHE A 239 -11.36 0.35 8.56
N ASP A 240 -11.27 0.21 9.88
CA ASP A 240 -12.26 -0.54 10.66
C ASP A 240 -13.62 0.21 10.66
N THR A 241 -13.58 1.54 10.55
CA THR A 241 -14.79 2.33 10.24
C THR A 241 -15.19 2.24 8.78
N TYR A 242 -14.32 2.17 7.76
CA TYR A 242 -14.80 2.15 6.37
C TYR A 242 -15.72 0.95 6.06
N ASP A 243 -15.30 -0.26 6.43
CA ASP A 243 -16.09 -1.48 6.19
C ASP A 243 -17.36 -1.52 7.08
N SER A 244 -17.22 -1.16 8.37
CA SER A 244 -18.38 -1.08 9.26
C SER A 244 -19.31 0.11 8.97
N HIS A 245 -18.81 1.20 8.38
CA HIS A 245 -19.57 2.40 7.99
C HIS A 245 -20.25 2.17 6.66
N LEU A 246 -19.60 1.55 5.68
CA LEU A 246 -20.23 1.10 4.43
C LEU A 246 -21.38 0.15 4.74
N ARG A 247 -21.13 -0.89 5.54
CA ARG A 247 -22.17 -1.83 5.97
C ARG A 247 -23.31 -1.13 6.72
N ARG A 248 -23.00 -0.21 7.64
CA ARG A 248 -24.02 0.59 8.36
C ARG A 248 -24.80 1.51 7.42
N GLN A 249 -24.13 2.11 6.44
CA GLN A 249 -24.73 3.00 5.45
C GLN A 249 -25.67 2.22 4.54
N ILE A 250 -25.24 1.08 4.01
CA ILE A 250 -26.06 0.16 3.22
C ILE A 250 -27.28 -0.29 4.04
N LEU A 251 -27.09 -0.73 5.29
CA LEU A 251 -28.21 -1.16 6.16
C LEU A 251 -29.13 -0.01 6.58
N SER A 252 -28.63 1.22 6.66
CA SER A 252 -29.43 2.41 6.96
C SER A 252 -30.30 2.80 5.76
N LYS A 253 -29.77 2.67 4.54
CA LYS A 253 -30.49 2.99 3.29
C LYS A 253 -31.44 1.85 2.87
N TYR A 254 -31.01 0.60 3.08
CA TYR A 254 -31.69 -0.62 2.65
C TYR A 254 -31.88 -1.60 3.82
N PRO A 255 -32.77 -1.30 4.79
CA PRO A 255 -32.99 -2.17 5.94
C PRO A 255 -33.49 -3.57 5.57
N GLN A 256 -34.13 -3.75 4.41
CA GLN A 256 -34.60 -5.04 3.90
C GLN A 256 -33.49 -6.07 3.66
N ILE A 257 -32.22 -5.66 3.54
CA ILE A 257 -31.08 -6.60 3.48
C ILE A 257 -31.03 -7.47 4.74
N LYS A 258 -31.56 -7.01 5.88
CA LYS A 258 -31.66 -7.79 7.12
C LYS A 258 -32.53 -9.05 6.98
N GLU A 259 -33.47 -9.07 6.04
CA GLU A 259 -34.35 -10.22 5.77
C GLU A 259 -33.62 -11.34 5.01
N LEU A 260 -32.48 -11.04 4.39
CA LEU A 260 -31.68 -12.02 3.67
C LEU A 260 -30.86 -12.91 4.61
N PHE A 261 -30.56 -12.42 5.82
CA PHE A 261 -29.85 -13.18 6.84
C PHE A 261 -30.65 -14.40 7.25
N GLY A 262 -29.96 -15.51 7.44
CA GLY A 262 -30.59 -16.74 7.91
C GLY A 262 -29.87 -17.97 7.42
N PRO A 263 -30.35 -19.15 7.85
CA PRO A 263 -29.66 -20.38 7.55
C PRO A 263 -29.80 -20.83 6.09
N ASP A 264 -28.82 -21.56 5.58
CA ASP A 264 -28.82 -22.23 4.28
C ASP A 264 -29.34 -23.68 4.40
N PRO A 265 -30.47 -24.03 3.77
CA PRO A 265 -31.03 -25.38 3.83
C PRO A 265 -30.36 -26.39 2.87
N PHE A 266 -29.45 -26.00 1.97
CA PHE A 266 -28.95 -26.85 0.88
C PHE A 266 -27.60 -27.54 1.12
N ALA A 267 -27.03 -27.46 2.33
CA ALA A 267 -25.66 -27.89 2.64
C ALA A 267 -25.41 -29.43 2.73
N PHE A 268 -26.02 -30.27 1.88
CA PHE A 268 -25.94 -31.74 2.05
C PHE A 268 -25.45 -32.59 0.85
N VAL A 269 -24.62 -33.58 1.23
CA VAL A 269 -24.31 -34.91 0.62
C VAL A 269 -23.11 -35.02 -0.36
N LYS A 270 -22.12 -35.91 -0.05
CA LYS A 270 -21.77 -37.18 -0.77
C LYS A 270 -20.40 -37.80 -0.40
N LEU A 271 -20.37 -39.13 -0.21
CA LEU A 271 -19.19 -39.98 0.08
C LEU A 271 -19.05 -41.21 -0.85
N TRP A 272 -19.99 -41.43 -1.79
CA TRP A 272 -20.18 -42.73 -2.49
C TRP A 272 -19.21 -43.01 -3.64
N THR A 273 -18.54 -42.00 -4.22
CA THR A 273 -17.73 -42.21 -5.44
C THR A 273 -16.34 -42.79 -5.18
N ALA A 274 -15.81 -42.66 -3.96
CA ALA A 274 -14.47 -43.14 -3.62
C ALA A 274 -14.38 -44.67 -3.50
N THR A 275 -15.46 -45.34 -3.08
CA THR A 275 -15.48 -46.80 -2.87
C THR A 275 -15.44 -47.60 -4.18
N SER A 276 -15.95 -47.01 -5.27
CA SER A 276 -16.03 -47.64 -6.60
C SER A 276 -14.73 -47.57 -7.42
N LEU A 277 -13.69 -46.91 -6.92
CA LEU A 277 -12.43 -46.67 -7.64
C LEU A 277 -11.24 -47.50 -7.16
N HIS A 278 -11.42 -48.39 -6.17
CA HIS A 278 -10.33 -49.17 -5.58
C HIS A 278 -9.54 -50.00 -6.62
N ASP A 279 -10.23 -50.57 -7.61
CA ASP A 279 -9.61 -51.37 -8.69
C ASP A 279 -9.25 -50.58 -9.95
N ALA A 280 -9.50 -49.27 -9.98
CA ALA A 280 -9.25 -48.46 -11.17
C ALA A 280 -7.74 -48.27 -11.45
N GLY A 281 -7.41 -48.03 -12.73
CA GLY A 281 -6.09 -47.55 -13.14
C GLY A 281 -5.89 -46.07 -12.80
N TRP A 282 -4.65 -45.66 -12.57
CA TRP A 282 -4.29 -44.30 -12.14
C TRP A 282 -4.81 -43.20 -13.08
N LEU A 283 -4.80 -43.40 -14.39
CA LEU A 283 -5.33 -42.43 -15.36
C LEU A 283 -6.84 -42.21 -15.19
N LYS A 284 -7.60 -43.29 -14.94
CA LYS A 284 -9.04 -43.22 -14.66
C LYS A 284 -9.28 -42.50 -13.33
N ILE A 285 -8.49 -42.80 -12.30
CA ILE A 285 -8.56 -42.11 -11.01
C ILE A 285 -8.32 -40.61 -11.19
N LEU A 286 -7.28 -40.21 -11.92
CA LEU A 286 -6.96 -38.80 -12.15
C LEU A 286 -8.04 -38.09 -12.96
N ALA A 287 -8.59 -38.72 -14.01
CA ALA A 287 -9.66 -38.15 -14.81
C ALA A 287 -10.94 -37.94 -13.98
N VAL A 288 -11.34 -38.96 -13.19
CA VAL A 288 -12.51 -38.85 -12.32
C VAL A 288 -12.27 -37.85 -11.19
N ALA A 289 -11.07 -37.80 -10.63
CA ALA A 289 -10.68 -36.80 -9.64
C ALA A 289 -10.79 -35.38 -10.23
N TYR A 290 -10.30 -35.15 -11.44
CA TYR A 290 -10.34 -33.82 -12.06
C TYR A 290 -11.76 -33.36 -12.41
N PHE A 291 -12.53 -34.16 -13.15
CA PHE A 291 -13.82 -33.72 -13.70
C PHE A 291 -14.98 -33.84 -12.70
N PHE A 292 -14.90 -34.78 -11.76
CA PHE A 292 -15.98 -35.05 -10.82
C PHE A 292 -15.56 -34.79 -9.37
N GLY A 293 -14.39 -35.28 -8.96
CA GLY A 293 -13.87 -35.08 -7.62
C GLY A 293 -13.64 -33.60 -7.26
N SER A 294 -12.97 -32.84 -8.13
CA SER A 294 -12.70 -31.41 -7.94
C SER A 294 -13.98 -30.62 -7.74
N PHE A 295 -15.00 -30.92 -8.55
CA PHE A 295 -16.30 -30.26 -8.48
C PHE A 295 -16.96 -30.50 -7.12
N LEU A 296 -16.98 -31.75 -6.67
CA LEU A 296 -17.52 -32.10 -5.36
C LEU A 296 -16.74 -31.43 -4.24
N ASN A 297 -15.40 -31.46 -4.30
CA ASN A 297 -14.57 -30.82 -3.29
C ASN A 297 -14.81 -29.32 -3.23
N HIS A 298 -14.99 -28.64 -4.35
CA HIS A 298 -15.32 -27.23 -4.36
C HIS A 298 -16.62 -26.92 -3.62
N ASN A 299 -17.64 -27.77 -3.81
CA ASN A 299 -18.90 -27.67 -3.08
C ASN A 299 -18.71 -27.95 -1.57
N LEU A 300 -17.84 -28.91 -1.20
CA LEU A 300 -17.55 -29.20 0.21
C LEU A 300 -16.77 -28.07 0.88
N PHE A 301 -15.77 -27.48 0.21
CA PHE A 301 -15.07 -26.29 0.67
C PHE A 301 -16.05 -25.14 0.90
N LEU A 302 -16.98 -24.93 -0.04
CA LEU A 302 -18.00 -23.91 0.09
C LEU A 302 -18.98 -24.21 1.24
N ALA A 303 -19.39 -25.46 1.44
CA ALA A 303 -20.22 -25.84 2.58
C ALA A 303 -19.49 -25.57 3.91
N ILE A 304 -18.22 -25.95 4.02
CA ILE A 304 -17.39 -25.69 5.20
C ILE A 304 -17.22 -24.19 5.42
N HIS A 305 -17.08 -23.41 4.35
CA HIS A 305 -17.05 -21.96 4.37
C HIS A 305 -18.33 -21.37 4.98
N GLU A 306 -19.51 -21.71 4.47
CA GLU A 306 -20.79 -21.22 5.02
C GLU A 306 -20.97 -21.66 6.49
N LEU A 307 -20.59 -22.91 6.81
CA LEU A 307 -20.66 -23.46 8.17
C LEU A 307 -19.72 -22.73 9.14
N SER A 308 -18.60 -22.20 8.65
CA SER A 308 -17.66 -21.41 9.46
C SER A 308 -18.29 -20.11 9.97
N HIS A 309 -19.24 -19.56 9.21
CA HIS A 309 -20.06 -18.40 9.57
C HIS A 309 -21.30 -18.75 10.40
N ASN A 310 -21.50 -20.03 10.72
CA ASN A 310 -22.67 -20.58 11.39
C ASN A 310 -23.97 -20.41 10.59
N LEU A 311 -23.90 -20.59 9.28
CA LEU A 311 -25.04 -20.39 8.39
C LEU A 311 -25.94 -21.62 8.25
N ALA A 312 -25.66 -22.79 8.83
CA ALA A 312 -26.64 -23.89 8.81
C ALA A 312 -27.56 -23.86 10.03
N PHE A 313 -27.00 -23.54 11.21
CA PHE A 313 -27.74 -23.54 12.48
C PHE A 313 -27.48 -22.28 13.30
N SER A 314 -28.46 -21.84 14.08
CA SER A 314 -28.26 -20.75 15.05
C SER A 314 -27.30 -21.11 16.18
N THR A 315 -27.14 -22.40 16.48
CA THR A 315 -26.24 -22.92 17.51
C THR A 315 -24.86 -23.25 16.91
N PRO A 316 -23.77 -22.59 17.33
CA PRO A 316 -22.45 -22.76 16.71
C PRO A 316 -21.89 -24.19 16.76
N VAL A 317 -22.20 -24.93 17.84
CA VAL A 317 -21.70 -26.31 18.02
C VAL A 317 -22.23 -27.26 16.93
N TYR A 318 -23.48 -27.08 16.48
CA TYR A 318 -24.06 -27.92 15.43
C TYR A 318 -23.41 -27.65 14.06
N ASN A 319 -23.07 -26.39 13.76
CA ASN A 319 -22.32 -26.04 12.56
C ASN A 319 -20.92 -26.67 12.58
N ARG A 320 -20.25 -26.72 13.74
CA ARG A 320 -18.94 -27.39 13.85
C ARG A 320 -19.03 -28.88 13.59
N TRP A 321 -20.01 -29.58 14.17
CA TRP A 321 -20.21 -31.00 13.90
C TRP A 321 -20.52 -31.27 12.42
N LEU A 322 -21.40 -30.48 11.83
CA LEU A 322 -21.72 -30.59 10.41
C LEU A 322 -20.51 -30.23 9.53
N GLY A 323 -19.68 -29.28 9.94
CA GLY A 323 -18.43 -28.92 9.27
C GLY A 323 -17.42 -30.06 9.28
N ILE A 324 -17.23 -30.73 10.42
CA ILE A 324 -16.40 -31.94 10.53
C ILE A 324 -16.95 -33.05 9.64
N PHE A 325 -18.27 -33.24 9.58
CA PHE A 325 -18.88 -34.22 8.69
C PHE A 325 -18.68 -33.90 7.20
N ALA A 326 -18.87 -32.63 6.81
CA ALA A 326 -18.61 -32.17 5.45
C ALA A 326 -17.12 -32.25 5.07
N ASN A 327 -16.21 -32.23 6.05
CA ASN A 327 -14.78 -32.39 5.84
C ASN A 327 -14.39 -33.82 5.45
N LEU A 328 -15.14 -34.83 5.87
CA LEU A 328 -14.74 -36.24 5.75
C LEU A 328 -14.28 -36.65 4.33
N PRO A 329 -14.97 -36.28 3.23
CA PRO A 329 -14.54 -36.63 1.88
C PRO A 329 -13.29 -35.88 1.38
N ILE A 330 -12.82 -34.84 2.07
CA ILE A 330 -11.64 -34.06 1.65
C ILE A 330 -10.34 -34.83 1.95
N GLY A 331 -10.35 -35.70 2.98
CA GLY A 331 -9.20 -36.54 3.35
C GLY A 331 -8.13 -35.85 4.21
N VAL A 332 -8.39 -34.62 4.67
CA VAL A 332 -7.49 -33.89 5.59
C VAL A 332 -8.30 -33.09 6.61
N PRO A 333 -7.91 -33.04 7.91
CA PRO A 333 -8.71 -32.41 8.95
C PRO A 333 -8.55 -30.88 8.94
N MET A 334 -9.36 -30.21 8.14
CA MET A 334 -9.24 -28.77 7.88
C MET A 334 -10.39 -27.92 8.41
N SER A 335 -11.59 -28.46 8.62
CA SER A 335 -12.81 -27.66 8.86
C SER A 335 -12.70 -26.71 10.05
N VAL A 336 -12.27 -27.22 11.21
CA VAL A 336 -12.15 -26.42 12.44
C VAL A 336 -11.03 -25.38 12.31
N THR A 337 -9.87 -25.80 11.76
CA THR A 337 -8.72 -24.92 11.57
C THR A 337 -9.03 -23.81 10.56
N PHE A 338 -9.68 -24.17 9.45
CA PHE A 338 -10.14 -23.25 8.43
C PHE A 338 -11.05 -22.18 9.04
N GLN A 339 -12.09 -22.57 9.81
CA GLN A 339 -12.97 -21.62 10.49
C GLN A 339 -12.19 -20.58 11.31
N LYS A 340 -11.13 -21.00 12.03
CA LYS A 340 -10.34 -20.11 12.88
C LYS A 340 -9.53 -19.08 12.10
N TYR A 341 -8.91 -19.46 10.99
CA TYR A 341 -8.13 -18.52 10.16
C TYR A 341 -9.02 -17.70 9.24
N HIS A 342 -10.08 -18.30 8.68
CA HIS A 342 -11.05 -17.65 7.79
C HIS A 342 -11.79 -16.49 8.48
N LEU A 343 -12.25 -16.69 9.73
CA LEU A 343 -12.86 -15.60 10.50
C LEU A 343 -11.87 -14.48 10.85
N GLU A 344 -10.58 -14.79 10.99
CA GLU A 344 -9.54 -13.75 11.14
C GLU A 344 -9.28 -13.02 9.83
N HIS A 345 -9.30 -13.72 8.70
CA HIS A 345 -9.20 -13.12 7.37
C HIS A 345 -10.32 -12.09 7.16
N HIS A 346 -11.59 -12.44 7.37
CA HIS A 346 -12.69 -11.47 7.27
C HIS A 346 -12.55 -10.28 8.21
N ARG A 347 -11.96 -10.48 9.40
CA ARG A 347 -11.79 -9.41 10.38
C ARG A 347 -10.60 -8.50 10.10
N PHE A 348 -9.54 -9.05 9.54
CA PHE A 348 -8.24 -8.40 9.39
C PHE A 348 -7.74 -8.48 7.95
N GLN A 349 -8.64 -8.48 6.98
CA GLN A 349 -8.35 -8.62 5.56
C GLN A 349 -7.24 -7.66 5.16
N GLY A 350 -6.21 -8.16 4.48
CA GLY A 350 -5.09 -7.35 4.02
C GLY A 350 -4.11 -6.92 5.12
N VAL A 351 -4.33 -7.24 6.41
CA VAL A 351 -3.42 -6.87 7.52
C VAL A 351 -2.24 -7.85 7.60
N ASP A 352 -1.05 -7.33 7.32
CA ASP A 352 0.20 -8.10 7.33
C ASP A 352 0.47 -8.72 8.71
N GLY A 353 0.72 -10.03 8.72
CA GLY A 353 0.91 -10.83 9.94
C GLY A 353 -0.38 -11.25 10.66
N MET A 354 -1.55 -10.76 10.25
CA MET A 354 -2.85 -11.25 10.74
C MET A 354 -3.55 -12.11 9.70
N ASP A 355 -3.68 -11.58 8.49
CA ASP A 355 -4.28 -12.26 7.36
C ASP A 355 -3.26 -13.22 6.72
N MET A 356 -3.52 -14.51 6.86
CA MET A 356 -2.64 -15.57 6.35
C MET A 356 -2.86 -15.86 4.87
N ASP A 357 -3.82 -15.18 4.23
CA ASP A 357 -4.03 -15.30 2.78
C ASP A 357 -3.03 -14.44 1.99
N ILE A 358 -2.32 -13.56 2.70
CA ILE A 358 -1.22 -12.75 2.17
C ILE A 358 0.05 -13.63 2.07
N PRO A 359 0.65 -13.77 0.88
CA PRO A 359 1.93 -14.45 0.72
C PRO A 359 3.06 -13.78 1.53
N SER A 360 3.95 -14.62 2.06
CA SER A 360 5.18 -14.19 2.69
C SER A 360 6.11 -13.49 1.69
N TYR A 361 7.04 -12.69 2.21
CA TYR A 361 8.08 -12.08 1.38
C TYR A 361 8.89 -13.13 0.60
N THR A 362 9.20 -14.27 1.21
CA THR A 362 9.95 -15.34 0.55
C THR A 362 9.17 -15.94 -0.62
N GLU A 363 7.89 -16.30 -0.43
CA GLU A 363 7.03 -16.79 -1.51
C GLU A 363 6.97 -15.79 -2.67
N ALA A 364 6.83 -14.50 -2.36
CA ALA A 364 6.72 -13.44 -3.35
C ALA A 364 8.01 -13.18 -4.15
N HIS A 365 9.19 -13.37 -3.55
CA HIS A 365 10.47 -13.27 -4.27
C HIS A 365 10.78 -14.48 -5.14
N VAL A 366 10.26 -15.66 -4.80
CA VAL A 366 10.47 -16.90 -5.57
C VAL A 366 9.58 -16.92 -6.82
N VAL A 367 8.35 -16.44 -6.71
CA VAL A 367 7.34 -16.53 -7.78
C VAL A 367 7.34 -15.25 -8.63
N THR A 368 8.25 -15.19 -9.60
CA THR A 368 8.49 -13.98 -10.41
C THR A 368 8.23 -14.16 -11.91
N ASN A 369 8.24 -15.39 -12.41
CA ASN A 369 8.11 -15.69 -13.84
C ASN A 369 6.93 -16.63 -14.13
N VAL A 370 6.60 -16.79 -15.41
CA VAL A 370 5.45 -17.58 -15.89
C VAL A 370 5.49 -19.02 -15.38
N VAL A 371 6.65 -19.67 -15.40
CA VAL A 371 6.80 -21.07 -14.94
C VAL A 371 6.61 -21.15 -13.42
N ALA A 372 7.24 -20.26 -12.67
CA ALA A 372 7.09 -20.20 -11.22
C ALA A 372 5.64 -19.89 -10.82
N LYS A 373 4.93 -19.03 -11.56
CA LYS A 373 3.51 -18.74 -11.36
C LYS A 373 2.60 -19.90 -11.73
N ALA A 374 2.91 -20.65 -12.77
CA ALA A 374 2.18 -21.87 -13.10
C ALA A 374 2.32 -22.93 -11.99
N ILE A 375 3.54 -23.13 -11.48
CA ILE A 375 3.80 -24.00 -10.32
C ILE A 375 3.04 -23.48 -9.09
N TRP A 376 3.08 -22.16 -8.85
CA TRP A 376 2.35 -21.53 -7.76
C TRP A 376 0.85 -21.84 -7.80
N VAL A 377 0.21 -21.67 -8.97
CA VAL A 377 -1.22 -21.99 -9.14
C VAL A 377 -1.50 -23.48 -8.97
N ILE A 378 -0.64 -24.37 -9.49
CA ILE A 378 -0.79 -25.83 -9.32
C ILE A 378 -0.77 -26.23 -7.84
N PHE A 379 0.11 -25.63 -7.04
CA PHE A 379 0.28 -25.94 -5.62
C PHE A 379 -0.41 -24.93 -4.68
N GLN A 380 -1.29 -24.07 -5.21
CA GLN A 380 -1.90 -22.95 -4.49
C GLN A 380 -2.55 -23.40 -3.18
N LEU A 381 -3.31 -24.49 -3.23
CA LEU A 381 -3.98 -25.05 -2.05
C LEU A 381 -3.00 -25.44 -0.94
N PHE A 382 -1.82 -25.95 -1.28
CA PHE A 382 -0.79 -26.28 -0.28
C PHE A 382 -0.19 -25.03 0.34
N PHE A 383 0.06 -23.98 -0.45
CA PHE A 383 0.55 -22.72 0.11
C PHE A 383 -0.46 -22.13 1.10
N TYR A 384 -1.76 -22.12 0.77
CA TYR A 384 -2.81 -21.70 1.70
C TYR A 384 -2.88 -22.58 2.95
N ALA A 385 -2.84 -23.90 2.81
CA ALA A 385 -2.96 -24.82 3.93
C ALA A 385 -1.74 -24.78 4.87
N LEU A 386 -0.53 -24.64 4.31
CA LEU A 386 0.72 -24.76 5.05
C LEU A 386 1.24 -23.43 5.59
N ARG A 387 1.03 -22.30 4.90
CA ARG A 387 1.55 -20.98 5.31
C ARG A 387 1.17 -20.60 6.75
N PRO A 388 -0.07 -20.80 7.23
CA PRO A 388 -0.42 -20.49 8.62
C PRO A 388 0.43 -21.27 9.64
N LEU A 389 0.86 -22.50 9.31
CA LEU A 389 1.68 -23.32 10.19
C LEU A 389 3.10 -22.76 10.37
N PHE A 390 3.61 -22.03 9.38
CA PHE A 390 4.96 -21.46 9.40
C PHE A 390 4.98 -20.00 9.87
N LEU A 391 3.99 -19.19 9.46
CA LEU A 391 4.00 -17.76 9.76
C LEU A 391 3.33 -17.40 11.09
N LYS A 392 2.22 -18.07 11.42
CA LYS A 392 1.44 -17.76 12.64
C LYS A 392 0.77 -19.02 13.19
N PRO A 393 1.55 -20.02 13.63
CA PRO A 393 1.00 -21.24 14.17
C PRO A 393 0.17 -20.93 15.42
N LYS A 394 -1.07 -21.42 15.43
CA LYS A 394 -1.96 -21.33 16.60
C LYS A 394 -1.97 -22.67 17.33
N PRO A 395 -2.02 -22.66 18.67
CA PRO A 395 -2.13 -23.91 19.42
C PRO A 395 -3.45 -24.63 19.06
N PRO A 396 -3.43 -25.95 18.86
CA PRO A 396 -4.62 -26.73 18.59
C PRO A 396 -5.50 -26.79 19.84
N GLY A 397 -6.78 -26.49 19.68
CA GLY A 397 -7.78 -26.67 20.71
C GLY A 397 -8.40 -28.08 20.69
N TYR A 398 -9.32 -28.33 21.62
CA TYR A 398 -10.01 -29.62 21.73
C TYR A 398 -10.80 -29.98 20.45
N TRP A 399 -11.39 -28.98 19.77
CA TRP A 399 -12.12 -29.21 18.52
C TRP A 399 -11.21 -29.63 17.36
N GLU A 400 -10.00 -29.08 17.28
CA GLU A 400 -8.99 -29.49 16.31
C GLU A 400 -8.57 -30.96 16.54
N PHE A 401 -8.41 -31.39 17.80
CA PHE A 401 -8.14 -32.80 18.13
C PHE A 401 -9.30 -33.73 17.76
N ILE A 402 -10.56 -33.31 17.98
CA ILE A 402 -11.74 -34.08 17.54
C ILE A 402 -11.74 -34.24 16.02
N ASN A 403 -11.61 -33.13 15.28
CA ASN A 403 -11.61 -33.16 13.81
C ASN A 403 -10.49 -34.06 13.29
N PHE A 404 -9.28 -33.95 13.86
CA PHE A 404 -8.14 -34.79 13.52
C PHE A 404 -8.43 -36.27 13.77
N THR A 405 -8.91 -36.62 14.96
CA THR A 405 -9.14 -38.01 15.34
C THR A 405 -10.20 -38.67 14.45
N ILE A 406 -11.30 -37.97 14.17
CA ILE A 406 -12.37 -38.48 13.31
C ILE A 406 -11.88 -38.65 11.87
N GLN A 407 -11.18 -37.65 11.32
CA GLN A 407 -10.68 -37.71 9.95
C GLN A 407 -9.68 -38.85 9.78
N ILE A 408 -8.66 -38.92 10.65
CA ILE A 408 -7.64 -39.98 10.59
C ILE A 408 -8.26 -41.36 10.80
N GLY A 409 -9.25 -41.49 11.69
CA GLY A 409 -9.98 -42.73 11.89
C GLY A 409 -10.69 -43.19 10.60
N LEU A 410 -11.34 -42.27 9.89
CA LEU A 410 -11.98 -42.56 8.60
C LEU A 410 -10.96 -42.88 7.50
N ASP A 411 -9.89 -42.09 7.39
CA ASP A 411 -8.86 -42.28 6.37
C ASP A 411 -8.15 -43.63 6.54
N ALA A 412 -7.79 -43.99 7.77
CA ALA A 412 -7.20 -45.28 8.10
C ALA A 412 -8.16 -46.44 7.81
N SER A 413 -9.44 -46.30 8.19
CA SER A 413 -10.48 -47.28 7.87
C SER A 413 -10.65 -47.43 6.35
N MET A 414 -10.58 -46.33 5.61
CA MET A 414 -10.72 -46.34 4.15
C MET A 414 -9.56 -47.06 3.47
N VAL A 415 -8.33 -46.77 3.90
CA VAL A 415 -7.13 -47.46 3.41
C VAL A 415 -7.17 -48.94 3.75
N TYR A 416 -7.63 -49.30 4.95
CA TYR A 416 -7.74 -50.71 5.36
C TYR A 416 -8.76 -51.49 4.53
N ILE A 417 -9.93 -50.91 4.24
CA ILE A 417 -11.03 -51.61 3.56
C ILE A 417 -10.91 -51.53 2.02
N TRP A 418 -10.57 -50.36 1.47
CA TRP A 418 -10.56 -50.10 0.02
C TRP A 418 -9.17 -49.78 -0.56
N GLY A 419 -8.13 -49.80 0.27
CA GLY A 419 -6.75 -49.61 -0.17
C GLY A 419 -6.36 -48.15 -0.45
N TRP A 420 -5.07 -47.97 -0.70
CA TRP A 420 -4.46 -46.65 -0.93
C TRP A 420 -4.99 -45.90 -2.16
N LYS A 421 -5.54 -46.60 -3.16
CA LYS A 421 -6.08 -45.97 -4.37
C LYS A 421 -7.34 -45.14 -4.09
N SER A 422 -8.23 -45.64 -3.22
CA SER A 422 -9.43 -44.90 -2.82
C SER A 422 -9.08 -43.67 -1.98
N PHE A 423 -8.11 -43.78 -1.08
CA PHE A 423 -7.59 -42.62 -0.34
C PHE A 423 -6.90 -41.61 -1.28
N ALA A 424 -6.07 -42.09 -2.21
CA ALA A 424 -5.42 -41.24 -3.20
C ALA A 424 -6.44 -40.49 -4.08
N TYR A 425 -7.59 -41.08 -4.40
CA TYR A 425 -8.66 -40.37 -5.10
C TYR A 425 -9.17 -39.15 -4.31
N LEU A 426 -9.39 -39.27 -2.99
CA LEU A 426 -9.82 -38.13 -2.17
C LEU A 426 -8.77 -37.01 -2.18
N ILE A 427 -7.51 -37.35 -1.91
CA ILE A 427 -6.41 -36.38 -1.87
C ILE A 427 -6.17 -35.75 -3.24
N LEU A 428 -6.18 -36.53 -4.32
CA LEU A 428 -6.00 -36.02 -5.68
C LEU A 428 -7.15 -35.10 -6.07
N SER A 429 -8.39 -35.47 -5.78
CA SER A 429 -9.57 -34.63 -6.04
C SER A 429 -9.45 -33.27 -5.34
N THR A 430 -8.89 -33.24 -4.13
CA THR A 430 -8.69 -32.01 -3.36
C THR A 430 -7.58 -31.18 -4.00
N PHE A 431 -6.45 -31.82 -4.31
CA PHE A 431 -5.29 -31.18 -4.91
C PHE A 431 -5.60 -30.57 -6.28
N VAL A 432 -6.13 -31.36 -7.22
CA VAL A 432 -6.39 -30.85 -8.57
C VAL A 432 -7.53 -29.84 -8.60
N GLY A 433 -8.50 -29.95 -7.67
CA GLY A 433 -9.62 -29.03 -7.56
C GLY A 433 -9.28 -27.66 -6.96
N GLY A 434 -8.24 -27.58 -6.11
CA GLY A 434 -7.73 -26.32 -5.56
C GLY A 434 -6.58 -25.69 -6.35
N GLY A 435 -6.15 -26.32 -7.45
CA GLY A 435 -5.04 -25.86 -8.30
C GLY A 435 -5.51 -25.23 -9.62
N MET A 436 -5.17 -25.86 -10.76
CA MET A 436 -5.50 -25.36 -12.11
C MET A 436 -6.95 -25.59 -12.56
N HIS A 437 -7.85 -25.96 -11.65
CA HIS A 437 -9.26 -26.15 -11.98
C HIS A 437 -9.94 -24.79 -12.24
N PRO A 438 -10.86 -24.65 -13.22
CA PRO A 438 -11.54 -23.38 -13.51
C PRO A 438 -12.16 -22.69 -12.29
N MET A 439 -12.74 -23.48 -11.37
CA MET A 439 -13.37 -22.95 -10.16
C MET A 439 -12.34 -22.43 -9.14
N ALA A 440 -11.12 -22.97 -9.10
CA ALA A 440 -10.07 -22.48 -8.21
C ALA A 440 -9.57 -21.06 -8.54
N GLY A 441 -9.97 -20.51 -9.69
CA GLY A 441 -9.64 -19.13 -10.03
C GLY A 441 -10.26 -18.11 -9.05
N HIS A 442 -11.26 -18.49 -8.25
CA HIS A 442 -11.79 -17.61 -7.20
C HIS A 442 -10.69 -17.20 -6.20
N PHE A 443 -9.82 -18.13 -5.77
CA PHE A 443 -8.71 -17.83 -4.85
C PHE A 443 -7.77 -16.74 -5.40
N ILE A 444 -7.70 -16.61 -6.73
CA ILE A 444 -6.92 -15.57 -7.37
C ILE A 444 -7.75 -14.29 -7.52
N SER A 445 -8.98 -14.38 -8.00
CA SER A 445 -9.82 -13.20 -8.24
C SER A 445 -10.15 -12.44 -6.97
N GLU A 446 -10.32 -13.14 -5.86
CA GLU A 446 -10.80 -12.57 -4.60
C GLU A 446 -9.70 -11.77 -3.87
N HIS A 447 -8.43 -12.12 -4.07
CA HIS A 447 -7.36 -11.58 -3.22
C HIS A 447 -6.14 -11.05 -3.97
N TYR A 448 -6.04 -11.23 -5.30
CA TYR A 448 -4.98 -10.59 -6.10
C TYR A 448 -5.45 -9.26 -6.67
N VAL A 449 -4.65 -8.22 -6.44
CA VAL A 449 -4.92 -6.85 -6.86
C VAL A 449 -4.43 -6.67 -8.30
N PHE A 450 -5.36 -6.70 -9.25
CA PHE A 450 -5.08 -6.38 -10.66
C PHE A 450 -5.22 -4.88 -10.94
N LYS A 451 -6.01 -4.18 -10.11
CA LYS A 451 -6.20 -2.72 -10.15
C LYS A 451 -5.85 -2.12 -8.78
N PRO A 452 -4.94 -1.13 -8.69
CA PRO A 452 -4.35 -0.70 -7.41
C PRO A 452 -5.32 -0.17 -6.35
N ASP A 453 -6.52 0.25 -6.74
CA ASP A 453 -7.54 0.86 -5.88
C ASP A 453 -8.61 -0.14 -5.37
N GLN A 454 -8.56 -1.40 -5.81
CA GLN A 454 -9.55 -2.41 -5.44
C GLN A 454 -8.88 -3.70 -4.91
N GLU A 455 -9.15 -4.01 -3.64
CA GLU A 455 -8.52 -5.11 -2.91
C GLU A 455 -9.12 -6.48 -3.23
N THR A 456 -10.42 -6.51 -3.49
CA THR A 456 -11.19 -7.73 -3.72
C THR A 456 -12.22 -7.54 -4.83
N TYR A 457 -12.58 -8.62 -5.50
CA TYR A 457 -13.36 -8.59 -6.74
C TYR A 457 -14.47 -9.64 -6.70
N SER A 458 -15.68 -9.23 -7.09
CA SER A 458 -16.74 -10.17 -7.39
C SER A 458 -16.58 -10.78 -8.78
N TYR A 459 -17.13 -11.97 -8.94
CA TYR A 459 -17.30 -12.73 -10.16
C TYR A 459 -18.79 -12.87 -10.47
N TYR A 460 -19.20 -12.40 -11.66
CA TYR A 460 -20.57 -12.48 -12.16
C TYR A 460 -20.63 -13.32 -13.44
N GLY A 461 -20.15 -14.56 -13.35
CA GLY A 461 -20.16 -15.49 -14.48
C GLY A 461 -20.94 -16.79 -14.18
N PRO A 462 -21.01 -17.70 -15.17
CA PRO A 462 -21.87 -18.88 -15.12
C PRO A 462 -21.50 -19.89 -14.04
N LEU A 463 -20.25 -19.89 -13.56
CA LEU A 463 -19.82 -20.82 -12.51
C LEU A 463 -20.50 -20.55 -11.16
N ASN A 464 -21.11 -19.38 -10.96
CA ASN A 464 -21.91 -19.10 -9.76
C ASN A 464 -23.08 -20.08 -9.58
N LEU A 465 -23.65 -20.60 -10.68
CA LEU A 465 -24.69 -21.64 -10.61
C LEU A 465 -24.18 -22.93 -9.95
N LEU A 466 -22.88 -23.17 -10.03
CA LEU A 466 -22.19 -24.35 -9.53
C LEU A 466 -21.50 -24.11 -8.17
N THR A 467 -21.37 -22.86 -7.75
CA THR A 467 -20.69 -22.43 -6.52
C THR A 467 -21.60 -21.61 -5.62
N TRP A 468 -22.92 -21.89 -5.65
CA TRP A 468 -23.95 -21.23 -4.83
C TRP A 468 -23.80 -19.71 -4.76
N SER A 469 -23.45 -19.07 -5.88
CA SER A 469 -23.24 -17.62 -5.99
C SER A 469 -22.17 -17.03 -5.05
N VAL A 470 -21.21 -17.83 -4.58
CA VAL A 470 -20.07 -17.33 -3.76
C VAL A 470 -19.22 -16.30 -4.50
N GLY A 471 -19.25 -16.29 -5.84
CA GLY A 471 -18.56 -15.28 -6.64
C GLY A 471 -19.06 -13.86 -6.38
N TYR A 472 -20.22 -13.65 -5.73
CA TYR A 472 -20.62 -12.35 -5.19
C TYR A 472 -19.80 -12.02 -3.93
N HIS A 473 -18.48 -11.93 -4.12
CA HIS A 473 -17.52 -12.00 -3.04
C HIS A 473 -17.38 -10.66 -2.30
N ASN A 474 -17.46 -9.51 -2.98
CA ASN A 474 -17.57 -8.20 -2.30
C ASN A 474 -18.83 -8.14 -1.43
N GLU A 475 -19.96 -8.59 -1.97
CA GLU A 475 -21.24 -8.66 -1.25
C GLU A 475 -21.14 -9.61 -0.03
N HIS A 476 -20.41 -10.71 -0.18
CA HIS A 476 -20.14 -11.65 0.90
C HIS A 476 -19.25 -11.03 2.00
N HIS A 477 -18.20 -10.30 1.63
CA HIS A 477 -17.34 -9.61 2.59
C HIS A 477 -18.11 -8.58 3.43
N ASP A 478 -19.01 -7.81 2.80
CA ASP A 478 -19.86 -6.85 3.49
C ASP A 478 -20.88 -7.56 4.41
N PHE A 479 -21.43 -8.69 3.95
CA PHE A 479 -22.49 -9.43 4.64
C PHE A 479 -22.23 -10.94 4.74
N PRO A 480 -21.23 -11.39 5.52
CA PRO A 480 -20.79 -12.79 5.54
C PRO A 480 -21.77 -13.75 6.23
N ARG A 481 -22.91 -13.23 6.69
CA ARG A 481 -24.02 -14.01 7.27
C ARG A 481 -25.25 -14.07 6.36
N ILE A 482 -25.13 -13.60 5.13
CA ILE A 482 -26.12 -13.87 4.08
C ILE A 482 -25.62 -15.11 3.35
N PRO A 483 -26.45 -16.17 3.25
CA PRO A 483 -26.03 -17.40 2.60
C PRO A 483 -25.78 -17.17 1.11
N GLY A 484 -24.81 -17.90 0.55
CA GLY A 484 -24.36 -17.72 -0.84
C GLY A 484 -25.49 -17.55 -1.86
N TYR A 485 -26.50 -18.44 -1.81
CA TYR A 485 -27.63 -18.42 -2.75
C TYR A 485 -28.46 -17.13 -2.73
N LYS A 486 -28.35 -16.29 -1.70
CA LYS A 486 -29.02 -14.99 -1.58
C LYS A 486 -28.13 -13.78 -1.89
N LEU A 487 -26.82 -13.96 -2.09
CA LEU A 487 -25.90 -12.84 -2.27
C LEU A 487 -26.24 -11.97 -3.50
N HIS A 488 -26.77 -12.58 -4.56
CA HIS A 488 -27.25 -11.84 -5.74
C HIS A 488 -28.29 -10.76 -5.40
N LYS A 489 -29.14 -11.00 -4.40
CA LYS A 489 -30.16 -10.04 -3.95
C LYS A 489 -29.55 -8.82 -3.28
N VAL A 490 -28.37 -8.95 -2.66
CA VAL A 490 -27.66 -7.81 -2.05
C VAL A 490 -27.31 -6.80 -3.14
N LYS A 491 -26.76 -7.28 -4.26
CA LYS A 491 -26.46 -6.45 -5.42
C LYS A 491 -27.71 -5.86 -6.07
N GLU A 492 -28.79 -6.64 -6.20
CA GLU A 492 -30.06 -6.15 -6.76
C GLU A 492 -30.69 -5.04 -5.91
N ILE A 493 -30.57 -5.11 -4.58
CA ILE A 493 -31.14 -4.13 -3.65
C ILE A 493 -30.29 -2.86 -3.58
N ALA A 494 -28.96 -3.00 -3.63
CA ALA A 494 -28.00 -1.91 -3.42
C ALA A 494 -26.98 -1.80 -4.57
N PRO A 495 -27.42 -1.72 -5.84
CA PRO A 495 -26.54 -1.82 -7.01
C PRO A 495 -25.49 -0.71 -7.07
N GLU A 496 -25.81 0.49 -6.56
CA GLU A 496 -24.91 1.64 -6.63
C GLU A 496 -23.60 1.46 -5.85
N TYR A 497 -23.56 0.52 -4.91
CA TYR A 497 -22.36 0.21 -4.14
C TYR A 497 -21.45 -0.81 -4.85
N TYR A 498 -21.96 -1.53 -5.86
CA TYR A 498 -21.24 -2.64 -6.51
C TYR A 498 -21.06 -2.46 -8.03
N GLU A 499 -21.92 -1.71 -8.73
CA GLU A 499 -21.83 -1.52 -10.18
C GLU A 499 -20.59 -0.75 -10.63
N GLY A 500 -20.04 0.12 -9.76
CA GLY A 500 -18.80 0.85 -10.02
C GLY A 500 -17.51 0.05 -9.74
N LEU A 501 -17.64 -1.15 -9.15
CA LEU A 501 -16.50 -2.01 -8.84
C LEU A 501 -16.15 -2.91 -10.03
N GLU A 502 -14.86 -3.15 -10.22
CA GLU A 502 -14.40 -4.10 -11.22
C GLU A 502 -14.84 -5.52 -10.83
N SER A 503 -15.21 -6.31 -11.82
CA SER A 503 -15.65 -7.69 -11.62
C SER A 503 -15.24 -8.60 -12.77
N TYR A 504 -15.12 -9.89 -12.48
CA TYR A 504 -14.74 -10.89 -13.48
C TYR A 504 -15.95 -11.64 -14.03
N LYS A 505 -15.83 -12.11 -15.27
CA LYS A 505 -16.82 -12.99 -15.92
C LYS A 505 -16.31 -14.41 -16.13
N SER A 506 -15.00 -14.64 -15.97
CA SER A 506 -14.35 -15.94 -16.16
C SER A 506 -13.19 -16.15 -15.18
N TRP A 507 -13.30 -17.12 -14.28
CA TRP A 507 -12.20 -17.50 -13.38
C TRP A 507 -11.03 -18.17 -14.11
N SER A 508 -11.29 -18.92 -15.17
CA SER A 508 -10.21 -19.46 -16.03
C SER A 508 -9.39 -18.34 -16.67
N GLN A 509 -10.03 -17.23 -17.05
CA GLN A 509 -9.34 -16.06 -17.55
C GLN A 509 -8.46 -15.42 -16.48
N VAL A 510 -8.94 -15.34 -15.23
CA VAL A 510 -8.16 -14.81 -14.10
C VAL A 510 -6.90 -15.66 -13.86
N ILE A 511 -7.03 -17.00 -13.89
CA ILE A 511 -5.86 -17.90 -13.78
C ILE A 511 -4.85 -17.61 -14.89
N TYR A 512 -5.32 -17.52 -16.14
CA TYR A 512 -4.46 -17.22 -17.28
C TYR A 512 -3.77 -15.86 -17.13
N MET A 513 -4.52 -14.81 -16.79
CA MET A 513 -3.98 -13.46 -16.57
C MET A 513 -2.92 -13.46 -15.48
N TYR A 514 -3.19 -14.10 -14.34
CA TYR A 514 -2.22 -14.20 -13.25
C TYR A 514 -0.91 -14.86 -13.71
N ILE A 515 -0.99 -15.98 -14.43
CA ILE A 515 0.19 -16.73 -14.88
C ILE A 515 0.99 -15.93 -15.92
N MET A 516 0.30 -15.30 -16.88
CA MET A 516 0.94 -14.70 -18.06
C MET A 516 1.38 -13.25 -17.85
N ASP A 517 0.68 -12.48 -17.00
CA ASP A 517 0.99 -11.07 -16.77
C ASP A 517 2.19 -10.89 -15.84
N ARG A 518 3.33 -10.43 -16.36
CA ARG A 518 4.56 -10.24 -15.58
C ARG A 518 4.47 -9.12 -14.54
N THR A 519 3.46 -8.25 -14.63
CA THR A 519 3.23 -7.18 -13.66
C THR A 519 2.46 -7.65 -12.42
N VAL A 520 1.86 -8.85 -12.50
CA VAL A 520 1.08 -9.47 -11.43
C VAL A 520 1.81 -10.68 -10.84
N GLY A 521 1.83 -10.78 -9.52
CA GLY A 521 2.43 -11.89 -8.77
C GLY A 521 1.96 -11.90 -7.32
N PRO A 522 2.60 -12.67 -6.41
CA PRO A 522 2.23 -12.69 -4.99
C PRO A 522 2.34 -11.33 -4.27
N PHE A 523 3.10 -10.38 -4.82
CA PHE A 523 3.14 -9.00 -4.34
C PHE A 523 1.92 -8.15 -4.70
N SER A 524 1.07 -8.63 -5.62
CA SER A 524 -0.17 -7.95 -6.02
C SER A 524 -1.23 -8.15 -4.94
N ARG A 525 -1.00 -7.52 -3.79
CA ARG A 525 -1.81 -7.58 -2.57
C ARG A 525 -1.88 -6.19 -1.96
N MET A 526 -3.04 -5.82 -1.46
CA MET A 526 -3.14 -4.69 -0.53
C MET A 526 -2.60 -5.16 0.82
N LYS A 527 -1.55 -4.50 1.33
CA LYS A 527 -0.99 -4.77 2.66
C LYS A 527 -1.23 -3.59 3.58
N ARG A 528 -1.87 -3.87 4.70
CA ARG A 528 -2.11 -2.96 5.82
C ARG A 528 -1.16 -3.34 6.94
N LYS A 529 -0.62 -2.36 7.68
CA LYS A 529 0.22 -2.66 8.84
C LYS A 529 -0.69 -2.93 10.04
N LEU A 530 -0.33 -3.93 10.84
CA LEU A 530 -0.92 -4.16 12.15
C LEU A 530 -0.74 -2.87 12.98
N ALA A 531 -1.84 -2.29 13.45
CA ALA A 531 -1.80 -1.19 14.40
C ALA A 531 -0.94 -1.62 15.60
N LYS A 532 0.18 -0.93 15.84
CA LYS A 532 0.93 -1.17 17.08
C LYS A 532 0.01 -0.79 18.23
N LYS A 533 -0.36 -1.77 19.07
CA LYS A 533 -0.90 -1.44 20.39
C LYS A 533 0.08 -0.47 21.02
N SER A 534 -0.41 0.72 21.36
CA SER A 534 0.29 1.61 22.27
C SER A 534 0.38 0.88 23.60
N GLU A 535 1.51 0.23 23.86
CA GLU A 535 1.91 -0.19 25.20
C GLU A 535 2.18 1.03 26.08
#